data_AF-A0A7G9B2U3-F1
#
_entry.id   AF-A0A7G9B2U3-F1
#
_cell.length_a   1.000
_cell.length_b   1.000
_cell.length_c   1.000
_cell.angle_alpha   90.00
_cell.angle_beta   90.00
_cell.angle_gamma   90.00
#
_symmetry.space_group_name_H-M   'P 1'
#
loop_
_entity.id
_entity.type
_entity.pdbx_description
1 polymer ?
#
loop_
_entity_poly.entity_id
_entity_poly.type
_entity_poly.pdbx_seq_one_letter_code
_entity_poly.pdbx_strand_id
1 'polypeptide(L)'
;MDRLQEKTTAPYPPVGADGGQSLSQKPNQSIAEGVTEHKPPERDLEEILRQISRVNDPAYLPTVSMNDLYEQVYPGRPPVVDGLLYAGTYLFVGAPKVGKSFLMAQLAYHVSMGLSLWGYEVRQGTVLYLALEDNHRRLQERLYRMFGVESTGNLFFAIGAKQLGGGLEEQLKGFVREHTDTRLIIIDTLQKIREAGAEKYSYANDYEVITKLKRFADISGVCLLVVHHTRKQQADDKFDMISGTNGLLGAADGAFLLQKERRADNAATLDISGRDQQDQRLYLKRDEERLVWELERRETELRQEPPDPVLEAVAALVTAERPEWRGTATELVAALGLDMKPNALAMRLNVRAWRLSYEYHIHYESARTHAGRSIKLTLEEPQA
;
A
#
# COMPACT_ATOMS: atom_id res chain seq x y z
N MET A 1 12.54 21.84 -88.49
CA MET A 1 11.26 22.57 -88.54
C MET A 1 10.94 22.96 -87.12
N ASP A 2 10.83 24.21 -86.67
CA ASP A 2 10.98 25.56 -87.21
C ASP A 2 11.19 26.44 -85.95
N ARG A 3 12.20 27.32 -85.90
CA ARG A 3 12.10 28.79 -86.02
C ARG A 3 11.24 29.44 -84.91
N LEU A 4 11.82 30.20 -83.98
CA LEU A 4 12.36 31.58 -84.05
C LEU A 4 11.31 32.64 -83.62
N GLN A 5 11.86 33.73 -83.06
CA GLN A 5 11.31 35.09 -82.82
C GLN A 5 10.62 35.33 -81.47
N GLU A 6 11.23 36.10 -80.56
CA GLU A 6 11.55 37.55 -80.56
C GLU A 6 10.40 38.46 -80.08
N LYS A 7 10.74 39.16 -78.99
CA LYS A 7 10.51 40.59 -78.69
C LYS A 7 9.10 41.06 -78.29
N THR A 8 8.94 41.51 -77.04
CA THR A 8 9.17 42.88 -76.52
C THR A 8 8.01 43.81 -76.79
N THR A 9 7.26 44.21 -75.76
CA THR A 9 6.75 45.60 -75.62
C THR A 9 6.28 45.86 -74.19
N ALA A 10 7.09 46.62 -73.44
CA ALA A 10 6.57 47.63 -72.52
C ALA A 10 6.73 48.98 -73.23
N PRO A 11 5.84 49.96 -72.98
CA PRO A 11 6.30 51.08 -72.16
C PRO A 11 5.27 51.59 -71.14
N TYR A 12 5.81 51.87 -69.95
CA TYR A 12 5.35 52.76 -68.87
C TYR A 12 5.13 54.24 -69.34
N PRO A 13 4.81 55.23 -68.48
CA PRO A 13 3.59 55.55 -67.71
C PRO A 13 3.20 57.05 -67.91
N PRO A 14 2.38 57.72 -67.05
CA PRO A 14 2.98 58.53 -65.96
C PRO A 14 2.13 58.62 -64.65
N VAL A 15 2.74 58.48 -63.46
CA VAL A 15 3.21 59.53 -62.50
C VAL A 15 2.18 59.95 -61.45
N GLY A 16 2.62 59.87 -60.18
CA GLY A 16 2.05 60.47 -58.97
C GLY A 16 2.57 59.71 -57.74
N ALA A 17 3.82 59.94 -57.32
CA ALA A 17 4.20 60.69 -56.09
C ALA A 17 3.64 60.00 -54.81
N ASP A 18 4.43 59.51 -53.86
CA ASP A 18 5.53 60.21 -53.18
C ASP A 18 6.43 59.25 -52.39
N GLY A 19 7.71 59.60 -52.27
CA GLY A 19 8.70 59.18 -51.24
C GLY A 19 9.11 57.70 -51.18
N GLY A 20 10.33 57.24 -51.48
CA GLY A 20 11.63 57.93 -51.53
C GLY A 20 12.65 57.24 -50.61
N GLN A 21 13.33 56.21 -51.16
CA GLN A 21 14.73 55.78 -50.90
C GLN A 21 15.11 55.17 -49.53
N SER A 22 16.09 54.25 -49.40
CA SER A 22 16.94 53.50 -50.35
C SER A 22 17.65 52.32 -49.66
N LEU A 23 17.78 51.22 -50.41
CA LEU A 23 18.98 50.38 -50.64
C LEU A 23 19.95 50.12 -49.46
N SER A 24 20.21 48.84 -49.15
CA SER A 24 21.47 48.20 -49.57
C SER A 24 21.65 46.78 -48.99
N GLN A 25 21.75 45.82 -49.92
CA GLN A 25 22.68 44.69 -49.99
C GLN A 25 23.29 44.12 -48.69
N LYS A 26 22.99 42.84 -48.44
CA LYS A 26 23.87 41.86 -47.75
C LYS A 26 25.24 41.82 -48.46
N PRO A 27 26.38 41.59 -47.78
CA PRO A 27 26.74 40.20 -47.39
C PRO A 27 27.62 40.00 -46.14
N ASN A 28 27.69 38.71 -45.76
CA ASN A 28 28.76 37.98 -45.06
C ASN A 28 28.79 37.81 -43.52
N GLN A 29 28.60 36.53 -43.17
CA GLN A 29 29.32 35.70 -42.19
C GLN A 29 29.07 35.86 -40.67
N SER A 30 28.64 34.72 -40.10
CA SER A 30 29.11 34.13 -38.84
C SER A 30 28.69 34.79 -37.51
N ILE A 31 27.86 34.08 -36.73
CA ILE A 31 28.18 33.44 -35.43
C ILE A 31 26.88 32.78 -34.93
N ALA A 32 27.00 31.53 -34.50
CA ALA A 32 25.94 30.79 -33.83
C ALA A 32 25.76 31.31 -32.41
N GLU A 33 24.56 31.76 -32.05
CA GLU A 33 24.08 31.77 -30.67
C GLU A 33 22.67 31.20 -30.65
N GLY A 34 22.54 30.03 -30.02
CA GLY A 34 21.27 29.39 -29.77
C GLY A 34 20.45 30.27 -28.85
N VAL A 35 19.30 30.71 -29.34
CA VAL A 35 18.25 31.30 -28.50
C VAL A 35 17.64 30.14 -27.73
N THR A 36 18.05 30.00 -26.46
CA THR A 36 17.32 29.28 -25.44
C THR A 36 15.88 29.80 -25.40
N GLU A 37 14.92 28.95 -25.74
CA GLU A 37 13.50 29.23 -25.54
C GLU A 37 13.25 29.43 -24.03
N HIS A 38 13.25 30.69 -23.60
CA HIS A 38 12.70 31.09 -22.32
C HIS A 38 11.18 30.87 -22.38
N LYS A 39 10.68 29.82 -21.72
CA LYS A 39 9.25 29.64 -21.46
C LYS A 39 8.83 30.75 -20.45
N PRO A 40 7.94 31.69 -20.80
CA PRO A 40 7.55 32.77 -19.90
C PRO A 40 6.76 32.23 -18.70
N PRO A 41 6.92 32.79 -17.49
CA PRO A 41 6.31 32.31 -16.24
C PRO A 41 4.76 32.31 -16.26
N GLU A 42 4.15 33.12 -17.12
CA GLU A 42 2.70 33.16 -17.33
C GLU A 42 2.15 31.87 -17.96
N ARG A 43 2.92 31.20 -18.83
CA ARG A 43 2.52 29.91 -19.44
C ARG A 43 2.47 28.78 -18.41
N ASP A 44 3.36 28.79 -17.42
CA ASP A 44 3.37 27.78 -16.36
C ASP A 44 2.24 28.01 -15.36
N LEU A 45 1.84 29.26 -15.09
CA LEU A 45 0.69 29.56 -14.23
C LEU A 45 -0.65 29.17 -14.88
N GLU A 46 -0.84 29.46 -16.18
CA GLU A 46 -2.02 29.01 -16.92
C GLU A 46 -2.11 27.49 -17.01
N GLU A 47 -0.97 26.81 -17.18
CA GLU A 47 -0.89 25.35 -17.21
C GLU A 47 -1.23 24.74 -15.84
N ILE A 48 -0.76 25.34 -14.74
CA ILE A 48 -1.14 24.98 -13.37
C ILE A 48 -2.63 25.22 -13.12
N LEU A 49 -3.17 26.40 -13.49
CA LEU A 49 -4.59 26.73 -13.31
C LEU A 49 -5.49 25.80 -14.14
N ARG A 50 -5.07 25.43 -15.34
CA ARG A 50 -5.77 24.47 -16.19
C ARG A 50 -5.71 23.06 -15.61
N GLN A 51 -4.60 22.65 -15.00
CA GLN A 51 -4.51 21.40 -14.27
C GLN A 51 -5.44 21.39 -13.05
N ILE A 52 -5.45 22.46 -12.25
CA ILE A 52 -6.35 22.61 -11.09
C ILE A 52 -7.81 22.58 -11.54
N SER A 53 -8.17 23.33 -12.59
CA SER A 53 -9.53 23.35 -13.13
C SER A 53 -9.94 21.98 -13.66
N ARG A 54 -9.02 21.23 -14.28
CA ARG A 54 -9.29 19.87 -14.76
C ARG A 54 -9.47 18.90 -13.61
N VAL A 55 -8.63 18.96 -12.57
CA VAL A 55 -8.74 18.07 -11.39
C VAL A 55 -10.01 18.34 -10.59
N ASN A 56 -10.51 19.57 -10.62
CA ASN A 56 -11.74 19.97 -9.92
C ASN A 56 -13.03 19.74 -10.73
N ASP A 57 -12.93 19.31 -12.00
CA ASP A 57 -14.11 18.95 -12.80
C ASP A 57 -14.72 17.66 -12.25
N PRO A 58 -16.02 17.62 -11.88
CA PRO A 58 -16.67 16.40 -11.40
C PRO A 58 -16.64 15.23 -12.38
N ALA A 59 -16.47 15.50 -13.68
CA ALA A 59 -16.34 14.49 -14.73
C ALA A 59 -14.89 14.05 -14.97
N TYR A 60 -13.91 14.70 -14.33
CA TYR A 60 -12.52 14.30 -14.44
C TYR A 60 -12.28 12.97 -13.74
N LEU A 61 -11.88 11.98 -14.53
CA LEU A 61 -11.36 10.72 -14.03
C LEU A 61 -9.84 10.86 -13.86
N PRO A 62 -9.31 10.83 -12.62
CA PRO A 62 -7.87 10.79 -12.40
C PRO A 62 -7.31 9.52 -13.03
N THR A 63 -6.45 9.67 -14.03
CA THR A 63 -5.75 8.56 -14.69
C THR A 63 -4.25 8.75 -14.54
N VAL A 64 -3.53 7.64 -14.42
CA VAL A 64 -2.07 7.61 -14.36
C VAL A 64 -1.61 6.68 -15.48
N SER A 65 -0.68 7.15 -16.32
CA SER A 65 -0.13 6.30 -17.37
C SER A 65 0.79 5.23 -16.78
N MET A 66 1.02 4.14 -17.52
CA MET A 66 2.00 3.11 -17.11
C MET A 66 3.40 3.69 -16.87
N ASN A 67 3.80 4.69 -17.66
CA ASN A 67 5.08 5.37 -17.48
C ASN A 67 5.09 6.16 -16.17
N ASP A 68 4.04 6.94 -15.90
CA ASP A 68 3.94 7.70 -14.65
C ASP A 68 3.90 6.77 -13.43
N LEU A 69 3.23 5.62 -13.52
CA LEU A 69 3.21 4.58 -12.47
C LEU A 69 4.61 4.07 -12.15
N TYR A 70 5.43 3.78 -13.17
CA TYR A 70 6.80 3.31 -12.96
C TYR A 70 7.78 4.41 -12.56
N GLU A 71 7.47 5.66 -12.86
CA GLU A 71 8.25 6.80 -12.43
C GLU A 71 7.93 7.23 -11.00
N GLN A 72 6.77 6.89 -10.45
CA GLN A 72 6.41 7.23 -9.08
C GLN A 72 6.96 6.19 -8.09
N VAL A 73 7.42 6.68 -6.94
CA VAL A 73 7.74 5.84 -5.78
C VAL A 73 6.50 5.77 -4.92
N TYR A 74 5.92 4.59 -4.79
CA TYR A 74 4.79 4.36 -3.88
C TYR A 74 5.32 3.84 -2.54
N PRO A 75 4.80 4.35 -1.40
CA PRO A 75 5.15 3.79 -0.11
C PRO A 75 4.70 2.33 -0.09
N GLY A 76 5.61 1.43 0.28
CA GLY A 76 5.22 0.04 0.46
C GLY A 76 4.39 -0.15 1.72
N ARG A 77 3.75 -1.31 1.77
CA ARG A 77 2.96 -1.77 2.89
C ARG A 77 3.74 -2.92 3.56
N PRO A 78 4.65 -2.62 4.49
CA PRO A 78 5.43 -3.65 5.14
C PRO A 78 4.49 -4.64 5.84
N PRO A 79 4.84 -5.93 5.89
CA PRO A 79 4.02 -6.91 6.58
C PRO A 79 3.91 -6.60 8.08
N VAL A 80 2.75 -6.92 8.66
CA VAL A 80 2.57 -7.00 10.11
C VAL A 80 3.09 -8.35 10.61
N VAL A 81 2.76 -9.42 9.87
CA VAL A 81 3.34 -10.75 10.03
C VAL A 81 3.74 -11.22 8.64
N ASP A 82 5.04 -11.40 8.40
CA ASP A 82 5.55 -11.69 7.07
C ASP A 82 4.93 -12.99 6.51
N GLY A 83 4.53 -12.97 5.24
CA GLY A 83 3.84 -14.08 4.58
C GLY A 83 2.43 -14.42 5.11
N LEU A 84 1.89 -13.69 6.10
CA LEU A 84 0.61 -13.99 6.73
C LEU A 84 -0.35 -12.80 6.76
N LEU A 85 0.12 -11.60 7.09
CA LEU A 85 -0.72 -10.43 7.36
C LEU A 85 -0.04 -9.12 6.98
N TYR A 86 -0.69 -8.34 6.11
CA TYR A 86 -0.19 -7.05 5.60
C TYR A 86 -1.15 -5.90 5.97
N ALA A 87 -0.74 -4.65 5.72
CA ALA A 87 -1.64 -3.50 5.85
C ALA A 87 -2.82 -3.60 4.86
N GLY A 88 -4.02 -3.26 5.32
CA GLY A 88 -5.27 -3.51 4.60
C GLY A 88 -6.34 -4.11 5.50
N THR A 89 -7.48 -4.49 4.94
CA THR A 89 -8.61 -5.03 5.70
C THR A 89 -8.74 -6.53 5.51
N TYR A 90 -8.70 -7.26 6.62
CA TYR A 90 -8.77 -8.73 6.67
C TYR A 90 -9.99 -9.18 7.46
N LEU A 91 -10.61 -10.27 7.02
CA LEU A 91 -11.71 -10.91 7.74
C LEU A 91 -11.21 -12.13 8.51
N PHE A 92 -11.53 -12.22 9.80
CA PHE A 92 -11.30 -13.43 10.59
C PHE A 92 -12.62 -14.16 10.85
N VAL A 93 -12.86 -15.20 10.06
CA VAL A 93 -14.15 -15.87 9.92
C VAL A 93 -14.14 -17.23 10.63
N GLY A 94 -15.26 -17.59 11.26
CA GLY A 94 -15.44 -18.93 11.80
C GLY A 94 -16.68 -19.03 12.69
N ALA A 95 -17.10 -20.25 13.00
CA ALA A 95 -18.31 -20.46 13.77
C ALA A 95 -18.18 -19.91 15.22
N PRO A 96 -19.29 -19.61 15.91
CA PRO A 96 -19.22 -19.16 17.30
C PRO A 96 -18.48 -20.16 18.21
N LYS A 97 -17.58 -19.65 19.05
CA LYS A 97 -16.77 -20.39 20.02
C LYS A 97 -15.79 -21.43 19.44
N VAL A 98 -15.32 -21.27 18.19
CA VAL A 98 -14.22 -22.09 17.63
C VAL A 98 -12.83 -21.68 18.12
N GLY A 99 -12.70 -20.55 18.84
CA GLY A 99 -11.43 -20.07 19.39
C GLY A 99 -10.85 -18.83 18.71
N LYS A 100 -11.65 -18.10 17.90
CA LYS A 100 -11.24 -16.86 17.21
C LYS A 100 -10.61 -15.85 18.16
N SER A 101 -11.31 -15.46 19.23
CA SER A 101 -10.80 -14.46 20.20
C SER A 101 -9.52 -14.90 20.92
N PHE A 102 -9.23 -16.20 21.02
CA PHE A 102 -7.94 -16.67 21.54
C PHE A 102 -6.83 -16.46 20.52
N LEU A 103 -7.08 -16.78 19.25
CA LEU A 103 -6.13 -16.52 18.17
C LEU A 103 -5.91 -15.01 17.97
N MET A 104 -6.97 -14.20 18.07
CA MET A 104 -6.85 -12.74 18.01
C MET A 104 -6.02 -12.19 19.16
N ALA A 105 -6.22 -12.67 20.39
CA ALA A 105 -5.43 -12.24 21.53
C ALA A 105 -3.95 -12.64 21.38
N GLN A 106 -3.68 -13.85 20.85
CA GLN A 106 -2.33 -14.31 20.53
C GLN A 106 -1.68 -13.46 19.46
N LEU A 107 -2.36 -13.19 18.35
CA LEU A 107 -1.84 -12.33 17.29
C LEU A 107 -1.55 -10.92 17.82
N ALA A 108 -2.49 -10.34 18.57
CA ALA A 108 -2.32 -9.01 19.16
C ALA A 108 -1.10 -8.95 20.09
N TYR A 109 -0.92 -9.97 20.94
CA TYR A 109 0.22 -10.08 21.83
C TYR A 109 1.54 -10.18 21.06
N HIS A 110 1.64 -11.11 20.11
CA HIS A 110 2.84 -11.31 19.29
C HIS A 110 3.24 -10.04 18.53
N VAL A 111 2.28 -9.35 17.89
CA VAL A 111 2.53 -8.08 17.18
C VAL A 111 2.96 -6.97 18.14
N SER A 112 2.34 -6.87 19.31
CA SER A 112 2.72 -5.84 20.29
C SER A 112 4.09 -6.05 20.93
N MET A 113 4.58 -7.30 20.95
CA MET A 113 5.86 -7.69 21.53
C MET A 113 6.97 -7.90 20.49
N GLY A 114 6.65 -7.97 19.20
CA GLY A 114 7.61 -8.33 18.14
C GLY A 114 8.04 -9.79 18.20
N LEU A 115 7.20 -10.68 18.75
CA LEU A 115 7.53 -12.11 18.89
C LEU A 115 7.09 -12.88 17.67
N SER A 116 7.98 -13.73 17.12
CA SER A 116 7.63 -14.61 16.01
C SER A 116 6.37 -15.43 16.32
N LEU A 117 5.44 -15.48 15.37
CA LEU A 117 4.23 -16.30 15.44
C LEU A 117 4.43 -17.50 14.53
N TRP A 118 4.51 -18.72 15.06
CA TRP A 118 4.66 -19.96 14.27
C TRP A 118 5.84 -19.95 13.26
N GLY A 119 6.93 -19.27 13.62
CA GLY A 119 8.10 -19.10 12.76
C GLY A 119 7.95 -18.04 11.67
N TYR A 120 6.82 -17.33 11.61
CA TYR A 120 6.69 -16.11 10.82
C TYR A 120 7.31 -14.94 11.57
N GLU A 121 8.05 -14.09 10.86
CA GLU A 121 8.58 -12.86 11.42
C GLU A 121 7.44 -11.88 11.69
N VAL A 122 7.47 -11.24 12.85
CA VAL A 122 6.42 -10.34 13.31
C VAL A 122 7.03 -8.98 13.54
N ARG A 123 6.50 -7.97 12.85
CA ARG A 123 6.94 -6.60 13.03
C ARG A 123 6.28 -6.02 14.28
N GLN A 124 7.08 -5.61 15.25
CA GLN A 124 6.56 -5.01 16.47
C GLN A 124 5.82 -3.72 16.17
N GLY A 125 4.69 -3.45 16.83
CA GLY A 125 4.09 -2.11 16.86
C GLY A 125 2.83 -2.05 17.70
N THR A 126 2.27 -0.84 17.83
CA THR A 126 1.04 -0.64 18.59
C THR A 126 -0.15 -1.41 18.01
N VAL A 127 -0.91 -2.06 18.90
CA VAL A 127 -2.11 -2.83 18.60
C VAL A 127 -3.31 -2.31 19.38
N LEU A 128 -4.42 -2.06 18.69
CA LEU A 128 -5.71 -1.80 19.31
C LEU A 128 -6.61 -3.03 19.17
N TYR A 129 -7.07 -3.59 20.29
CA TYR A 129 -8.05 -4.66 20.32
C TYR A 129 -9.40 -4.14 20.84
N LEU A 130 -10.39 -4.04 19.95
CA LEU A 130 -11.78 -3.79 20.31
C LEU A 130 -12.48 -5.12 20.68
N ALA A 131 -12.50 -5.44 21.98
CA ALA A 131 -13.06 -6.66 22.55
C ALA A 131 -14.53 -6.46 22.96
N LEU A 132 -15.38 -6.23 21.97
CA LEU A 132 -16.75 -5.69 22.12
C LEU A 132 -17.78 -6.71 22.64
N GLU A 133 -17.39 -7.97 22.78
CA GLU A 133 -18.21 -9.04 23.40
C GLU A 133 -17.68 -9.48 24.77
N ASP A 134 -16.62 -8.85 25.25
CA ASP A 134 -15.91 -9.26 26.46
C ASP A 134 -16.03 -8.23 27.60
N ASN A 135 -15.38 -8.51 28.73
CA ASN A 135 -15.22 -7.55 29.82
C ASN A 135 -13.80 -7.60 30.40
N HIS A 136 -13.42 -6.56 31.14
CA HIS A 136 -12.08 -6.43 31.72
C HIS A 136 -11.63 -7.65 32.53
N ARG A 137 -12.50 -8.20 33.39
CA ARG A 137 -12.16 -9.37 34.22
C ARG A 137 -11.82 -10.60 33.37
N ARG A 138 -12.66 -10.90 32.39
CA ARG A 138 -12.48 -12.06 31.49
C ARG A 138 -11.27 -11.89 30.58
N LEU A 139 -11.02 -10.68 30.08
CA LEU A 139 -9.83 -10.37 29.31
C LEU A 139 -8.57 -10.55 30.16
N GLN A 140 -8.54 -9.98 31.37
CA GLN A 140 -7.43 -10.12 32.30
C GLN A 140 -7.11 -11.58 32.61
N GLU A 141 -8.11 -12.37 33.03
CA GLU A 141 -7.95 -13.81 33.31
C GLU A 141 -7.44 -14.59 32.10
N ARG A 142 -7.95 -14.26 30.90
CA ARG A 142 -7.53 -14.90 29.65
C ARG A 142 -6.08 -14.58 29.30
N LEU A 143 -5.71 -13.30 29.28
CA LEU A 143 -4.37 -12.86 28.91
C LEU A 143 -3.33 -13.41 29.89
N TYR A 144 -3.62 -13.38 31.19
CA TYR A 144 -2.75 -13.97 32.21
C TYR A 144 -2.54 -15.47 31.99
N ARG A 145 -3.61 -16.20 31.64
CA ARG A 145 -3.50 -17.63 31.33
C ARG A 145 -2.70 -17.90 30.04
N MET A 146 -2.82 -17.03 29.04
CA MET A 146 -2.14 -17.18 27.76
C MET A 146 -0.66 -16.83 27.79
N PHE A 147 -0.30 -15.74 28.46
CA PHE A 147 1.02 -15.12 28.36
C PHE A 147 1.73 -14.96 29.71
N GLY A 148 1.09 -15.32 30.82
CA GLY A 148 1.66 -15.19 32.16
C GLY A 148 1.72 -13.74 32.62
N VAL A 149 2.89 -13.34 33.15
CA VAL A 149 3.14 -12.01 33.75
C VAL A 149 3.78 -11.02 32.79
N GLU A 150 4.14 -11.45 31.59
CA GLU A 150 4.69 -10.56 30.57
C GLU A 150 3.65 -9.53 30.12
N SER A 151 4.08 -8.29 29.96
CA SER A 151 3.21 -7.17 29.59
C SER A 151 3.90 -6.26 28.59
N THR A 152 3.11 -5.58 27.77
CA THR A 152 3.59 -4.61 26.78
C THR A 152 2.89 -3.27 26.98
N GLY A 153 3.58 -2.18 26.67
CA GLY A 153 2.99 -0.85 26.57
C GLY A 153 2.25 -0.61 25.24
N ASN A 154 2.35 -1.54 24.30
CA ASN A 154 1.90 -1.37 22.91
C ASN A 154 0.60 -2.14 22.59
N LEU A 155 -0.07 -2.74 23.58
CA LEU A 155 -1.34 -3.46 23.38
C LEU A 155 -2.47 -2.82 24.18
N PHE A 156 -3.41 -2.20 23.48
CA PHE A 156 -4.53 -1.46 24.06
C PHE A 156 -5.83 -2.21 23.84
N PHE A 157 -6.66 -2.31 24.87
CA PHE A 157 -7.98 -2.94 24.80
C PHE A 157 -9.09 -1.92 24.99
N ALA A 158 -10.15 -2.05 24.19
CA ALA A 158 -11.42 -1.35 24.44
C ALA A 158 -12.56 -2.37 24.46
N ILE A 159 -13.36 -2.37 25.52
CA ILE A 159 -14.57 -3.23 25.66
C ILE A 159 -15.84 -2.57 25.11
N GLY A 160 -15.71 -1.38 24.53
CA GLY A 160 -16.79 -0.63 23.93
C GLY A 160 -16.26 0.32 22.87
N ALA A 161 -17.03 0.50 21.80
CA ALA A 161 -16.73 1.42 20.72
C ALA A 161 -18.05 1.97 20.15
N LYS A 162 -17.98 3.10 19.45
CA LYS A 162 -19.12 3.61 18.69
C LYS A 162 -19.41 2.69 17.50
N GLN A 163 -20.60 2.82 16.95
CA GLN A 163 -20.97 2.16 15.71
C GLN A 163 -20.30 2.87 14.52
N LEU A 164 -20.10 2.16 13.42
CA LEU A 164 -19.76 2.73 12.13
C LEU A 164 -20.84 3.74 11.74
N GLY A 165 -20.49 4.86 11.11
CA GLY A 165 -21.41 6.00 10.87
C GLY A 165 -21.84 6.78 12.13
N GLY A 166 -21.74 6.18 13.32
CA GLY A 166 -22.00 6.82 14.61
C GLY A 166 -20.76 7.38 15.32
N GLY A 167 -19.59 7.40 14.67
CA GLY A 167 -18.36 7.99 15.18
C GLY A 167 -17.18 7.03 15.40
N LEU A 168 -17.29 5.76 14.96
CA LEU A 168 -16.19 4.78 15.09
C LEU A 168 -14.95 5.21 14.29
N GLU A 169 -15.13 5.73 13.09
CA GLU A 169 -14.02 6.12 12.21
C GLU A 169 -13.16 7.22 12.86
N GLU A 170 -13.79 8.18 13.53
CA GLU A 170 -13.12 9.23 14.29
C GLU A 170 -12.38 8.67 15.51
N GLN A 171 -12.92 7.65 16.17
CA GLN A 171 -12.21 6.97 17.28
C GLN A 171 -10.95 6.27 16.77
N LEU A 172 -11.05 5.54 15.65
CA LEU A 172 -9.92 4.85 15.05
C LEU A 172 -8.85 5.85 14.55
N LYS A 173 -9.27 6.92 13.87
CA LYS A 173 -8.37 8.00 13.44
C LYS A 173 -7.69 8.68 14.63
N GLY A 174 -8.45 8.92 15.70
CA GLY A 174 -7.92 9.48 16.94
C GLY A 174 -6.81 8.61 17.53
N PHE A 175 -7.05 7.31 17.62
CA PHE A 175 -6.09 6.34 18.12
C PHE A 175 -4.82 6.27 17.24
N VAL A 176 -4.96 6.15 15.92
CA VAL A 176 -3.79 6.10 15.00
C VAL A 176 -2.98 7.39 15.04
N ARG A 177 -3.63 8.55 15.27
CA ARG A 177 -2.93 9.83 15.43
C ARG A 177 -2.17 9.92 16.77
N GLU A 178 -2.71 9.32 17.83
CA GLU A 178 -2.07 9.25 19.15
C GLU A 178 -0.91 8.25 19.16
N HIS A 179 -1.07 7.13 18.46
CA HIS A 179 -0.10 6.04 18.37
C HIS A 179 0.36 5.87 16.91
N THR A 180 1.34 6.69 16.50
CA THR A 180 1.79 6.74 15.09
C THR A 180 2.46 5.46 14.61
N ASP A 181 2.86 4.56 15.52
CA ASP A 181 3.43 3.25 15.24
C ASP A 181 2.37 2.13 15.21
N THR A 182 1.07 2.47 15.21
CA THR A 182 -0.04 1.51 15.11
C THR A 182 0.10 0.66 13.86
N ARG A 183 0.15 -0.66 14.04
CA ARG A 183 0.26 -1.63 12.93
C ARG A 183 -0.97 -2.51 12.78
N LEU A 184 -1.66 -2.81 13.88
CA LEU A 184 -2.81 -3.72 13.88
C LEU A 184 -3.97 -3.17 14.70
N ILE A 185 -5.16 -3.20 14.12
CA ILE A 185 -6.42 -2.93 14.81
C ILE A 185 -7.32 -4.16 14.64
N ILE A 186 -7.75 -4.75 15.75
CA ILE A 186 -8.64 -5.91 15.78
C ILE A 186 -10.04 -5.47 16.21
N ILE A 187 -11.05 -5.85 15.43
CA ILE A 187 -12.46 -5.62 15.75
C ILE A 187 -13.15 -6.96 16.04
N ASP A 188 -13.36 -7.28 17.32
CA ASP A 188 -14.01 -8.50 17.79
C ASP A 188 -15.34 -8.16 18.48
N THR A 189 -16.47 -8.06 17.78
CA THR A 189 -16.78 -8.57 16.43
C THR A 189 -17.42 -7.50 15.53
N LEU A 190 -17.47 -7.77 14.21
CA LEU A 190 -18.16 -6.94 13.22
C LEU A 190 -19.62 -6.62 13.61
N GLN A 191 -20.30 -7.54 14.29
CA GLN A 191 -21.71 -7.39 14.65
C GLN A 191 -21.94 -6.25 15.64
N LYS A 192 -20.94 -5.92 16.46
CA LYS A 192 -21.03 -4.90 17.50
C LYS A 192 -20.86 -3.48 16.99
N ILE A 193 -20.21 -3.31 15.84
CA ILE A 193 -19.93 -1.99 15.26
C ILE A 193 -20.93 -1.57 14.17
N ARG A 194 -21.95 -2.37 13.87
CA ARG A 194 -22.94 -2.01 12.84
C ARG A 194 -23.91 -0.95 13.35
N GLU A 195 -24.38 -0.10 12.44
CA GLU A 195 -25.43 0.89 12.70
C GLU A 195 -26.73 0.21 13.16
N ALA A 196 -27.34 0.78 14.21
CA ALA A 196 -28.66 0.36 14.67
C ALA A 196 -29.74 0.71 13.63
N GLY A 197 -30.53 -0.27 13.22
CA GLY A 197 -31.64 -0.07 12.28
C GLY A 197 -31.32 -0.26 10.80
N ALA A 198 -30.07 -0.59 10.43
CA ALA A 198 -29.77 -1.07 9.09
C ALA A 198 -30.66 -2.30 8.80
N GLU A 199 -31.59 -2.16 7.86
CA GLU A 199 -32.59 -3.17 7.56
C GLU A 199 -31.93 -4.55 7.36
N LYS A 200 -32.31 -5.51 8.23
CA LYS A 200 -32.05 -6.95 8.15
C LYS A 200 -30.72 -7.37 7.52
N TYR A 201 -29.68 -7.63 8.32
CA TYR A 201 -28.57 -8.57 8.06
C TYR A 201 -28.21 -8.85 6.58
N SER A 202 -28.17 -7.79 5.77
CA SER A 202 -28.13 -7.90 4.33
C SER A 202 -26.69 -7.88 3.89
N TYR A 203 -26.38 -8.77 2.97
CA TYR A 203 -25.07 -8.87 2.34
C TYR A 203 -24.55 -7.52 1.82
N ALA A 204 -25.42 -6.69 1.24
CA ALA A 204 -25.05 -5.37 0.72
C ALA A 204 -24.55 -4.41 1.83
N ASN A 205 -25.17 -4.46 3.01
CA ASN A 205 -24.75 -3.66 4.15
C ASN A 205 -23.38 -4.13 4.68
N ASP A 206 -23.15 -5.44 4.73
CA ASP A 206 -21.87 -6.00 5.16
C ASP A 206 -20.74 -5.54 4.22
N TYR A 207 -21.00 -5.56 2.90
CA TYR A 207 -20.07 -5.08 1.89
C TYR A 207 -19.76 -3.59 2.06
N GLU A 208 -20.77 -2.75 2.29
CA GLU A 208 -20.58 -1.31 2.53
C GLU A 208 -19.74 -1.04 3.79
N VAL A 209 -20.03 -1.76 4.87
CA VAL A 209 -19.27 -1.70 6.13
C VAL A 209 -17.80 -2.04 5.90
N ILE A 210 -17.50 -3.15 5.22
CA ILE A 210 -16.11 -3.53 4.91
C ILE A 210 -15.45 -2.52 3.98
N THR A 211 -16.19 -1.95 3.01
CA THR A 211 -15.65 -0.93 2.09
C THR A 211 -15.24 0.34 2.84
N LYS A 212 -16.05 0.81 3.80
CA LYS A 212 -15.71 1.96 4.66
C LYS A 212 -14.46 1.68 5.50
N LEU A 213 -14.40 0.49 6.11
CA LEU A 213 -13.25 0.06 6.90
C LEU A 213 -11.97 -0.10 6.06
N LYS A 214 -12.08 -0.63 4.84
CA LYS A 214 -10.99 -0.72 3.86
C LYS A 214 -10.44 0.66 3.52
N ARG A 215 -11.30 1.62 3.21
CA ARG A 215 -10.87 2.99 2.92
C ARG A 215 -10.07 3.59 4.08
N PHE A 216 -10.50 3.35 5.32
CA PHE A 216 -9.74 3.77 6.50
C PHE A 216 -8.36 3.08 6.57
N ALA A 217 -8.30 1.76 6.44
CA ALA A 217 -7.05 1.01 6.47
C ALA A 217 -6.06 1.45 5.37
N ASP A 218 -6.57 1.67 4.15
CA ASP A 218 -5.78 2.13 3.00
C ASP A 218 -5.17 3.52 3.21
N ILE A 219 -5.92 4.44 3.83
CA ILE A 219 -5.43 5.80 4.12
C ILE A 219 -4.45 5.80 5.29
N SER A 220 -4.72 5.00 6.33
CA SER A 220 -3.92 4.97 7.55
C SER A 220 -2.68 4.07 7.45
N GLY A 221 -2.60 3.19 6.46
CA GLY A 221 -1.50 2.24 6.31
C GLY A 221 -1.46 1.15 7.40
N VAL A 222 -2.58 0.91 8.09
CA VAL A 222 -2.68 -0.07 9.19
C VAL A 222 -3.33 -1.36 8.72
N CYS A 223 -3.05 -2.47 9.40
CA CYS A 223 -3.83 -3.69 9.24
C CYS A 223 -5.09 -3.63 10.10
N LEU A 224 -6.25 -3.88 9.51
CA LEU A 224 -7.51 -3.99 10.20
C LEU A 224 -8.04 -5.43 10.10
N LEU A 225 -8.09 -6.14 11.23
CA LEU A 225 -8.55 -7.51 11.31
C LEU A 225 -9.94 -7.58 11.96
N VAL A 226 -10.94 -7.90 11.15
CA VAL A 226 -12.35 -7.83 11.54
C VAL A 226 -12.89 -9.23 11.78
N VAL A 227 -13.25 -9.55 13.02
CA VAL A 227 -13.80 -10.86 13.37
C VAL A 227 -15.25 -10.96 12.96
N HIS A 228 -15.55 -11.97 12.15
CA HIS A 228 -16.90 -12.27 11.68
C HIS A 228 -17.32 -13.69 12.07
N HIS A 229 -18.57 -13.84 12.49
CA HIS A 229 -19.12 -15.16 12.81
C HIS A 229 -19.78 -15.74 11.57
N THR A 230 -19.44 -16.98 11.23
CA THR A 230 -20.21 -17.70 10.21
C THR A 230 -21.62 -17.95 10.75
N ARG A 231 -22.62 -17.80 9.87
CA ARG A 231 -24.00 -18.17 10.21
C ARG A 231 -24.08 -19.69 10.27
N LYS A 232 -24.69 -20.23 11.33
CA LYS A 232 -25.24 -21.58 11.31
C LYS A 232 -26.59 -21.50 10.63
N GLN A 233 -26.65 -21.65 9.31
CA GLN A 233 -27.90 -22.04 8.67
C GLN A 233 -27.79 -23.51 8.25
N GLN A 234 -28.73 -24.32 8.74
CA GLN A 234 -29.22 -25.44 7.95
C GLN A 234 -29.85 -24.81 6.70
N ALA A 235 -29.10 -24.75 5.61
CA ALA A 235 -29.64 -24.33 4.33
C ALA A 235 -29.70 -25.57 3.44
N ASP A 236 -30.89 -25.87 2.93
CA ASP A 236 -31.10 -26.81 1.83
C ASP A 236 -30.35 -26.37 0.55
N ASP A 237 -29.89 -25.11 0.49
CA ASP A 237 -29.07 -24.58 -0.60
C ASP A 237 -27.65 -24.22 -0.16
N LYS A 238 -26.68 -24.99 -0.68
CA LYS A 238 -25.24 -24.77 -0.50
C LYS A 238 -24.76 -23.42 -1.04
N PHE A 239 -25.53 -22.78 -1.92
CA PHE A 239 -25.19 -21.50 -2.54
C PHE A 239 -25.31 -20.29 -1.59
N ASP A 240 -26.16 -20.32 -0.56
CA ASP A 240 -26.33 -19.18 0.37
C ASP A 240 -25.23 -19.08 1.42
N MET A 241 -24.70 -20.22 1.90
CA MET A 241 -23.51 -20.23 2.78
C MET A 241 -22.27 -19.70 2.08
N ILE A 242 -22.16 -19.99 0.78
CA ILE A 242 -21.08 -19.55 -0.10
C ILE A 242 -21.25 -18.05 -0.39
N SER A 243 -22.44 -17.57 -0.78
CA SER A 243 -22.67 -16.17 -1.16
C SER A 243 -22.52 -15.17 -0.01
N GLY A 244 -23.01 -15.47 1.20
CA GLY A 244 -22.92 -14.54 2.33
C GLY A 244 -21.50 -14.27 2.82
N THR A 245 -20.62 -15.27 2.70
CA THR A 245 -19.21 -15.17 3.12
C THR A 245 -18.33 -14.72 1.94
N ASN A 246 -18.50 -15.29 0.74
CA ASN A 246 -17.64 -15.02 -0.40
C ASN A 246 -17.68 -13.58 -0.90
N GLY A 247 -18.84 -12.94 -0.83
CA GLY A 247 -18.91 -11.57 -1.28
C GLY A 247 -18.30 -10.56 -0.28
N LEU A 248 -18.29 -10.91 1.02
CA LEU A 248 -17.52 -10.20 2.05
C LEU A 248 -16.01 -10.38 1.84
N LEU A 249 -15.60 -11.60 1.48
CA LEU A 249 -14.22 -11.90 1.09
C LEU A 249 -13.77 -11.05 -0.11
N GLY A 250 -14.67 -10.77 -1.06
CA GLY A 250 -14.37 -9.93 -2.24
C GLY A 250 -14.08 -8.46 -1.93
N ALA A 251 -14.67 -7.91 -0.86
CA ALA A 251 -14.46 -6.52 -0.43
C ALA A 251 -13.13 -6.34 0.36
N ALA A 252 -12.69 -7.39 1.04
CA ALA A 252 -11.49 -7.40 1.86
C ALA A 252 -10.20 -7.60 1.01
N ASP A 253 -9.06 -7.31 1.61
CA ASP A 253 -7.73 -7.62 1.05
C ASP A 253 -7.37 -9.10 1.27
N GLY A 254 -7.92 -9.71 2.31
CA GLY A 254 -7.78 -11.13 2.56
C GLY A 254 -8.70 -11.62 3.68
N ALA A 255 -8.61 -12.91 3.97
CA ALA A 255 -9.33 -13.51 5.05
C ALA A 255 -8.69 -14.77 5.59
N PHE A 256 -9.12 -15.08 6.80
CA PHE A 256 -8.79 -16.24 7.58
C PHE A 256 -10.08 -16.98 7.90
N LEU A 257 -10.11 -18.29 7.69
CA LEU A 257 -11.23 -19.15 8.03
C LEU A 257 -10.77 -20.21 9.02
N LEU A 258 -11.17 -20.04 10.29
CA LEU A 258 -10.86 -20.98 11.36
C LEU A 258 -11.99 -22.01 11.52
N GLN A 259 -11.67 -23.29 11.33
CA GLN A 259 -12.62 -24.39 11.39
C GLN A 259 -12.15 -25.49 12.36
N LYS A 260 -13.11 -26.12 13.01
CA LYS A 260 -12.93 -27.35 13.79
C LYS A 260 -13.92 -28.38 13.27
N GLU A 261 -13.51 -29.65 13.22
CA GLU A 261 -14.44 -30.74 12.88
C GLU A 261 -15.56 -30.83 13.90
N ARG A 262 -15.20 -30.86 15.19
CA ARG A 262 -16.15 -30.76 16.31
C ARG A 262 -15.76 -29.61 17.22
N ARG A 263 -16.76 -28.99 17.83
CA ARG A 263 -16.58 -27.83 18.71
C ARG A 263 -15.62 -28.09 19.88
N ALA A 264 -15.60 -29.32 20.38
CA ALA A 264 -14.77 -29.76 21.50
C ALA A 264 -13.34 -30.14 21.10
N ASP A 265 -13.04 -30.25 19.79
CA ASP A 265 -11.71 -30.65 19.35
C ASP A 265 -10.68 -29.55 19.64
N ASN A 266 -9.46 -29.96 19.94
CA ASN A 266 -8.32 -29.05 20.07
C ASN A 266 -7.61 -28.81 18.73
N ALA A 267 -7.85 -29.66 17.74
CA ALA A 267 -7.37 -29.46 16.38
C ALA A 267 -8.27 -28.48 15.62
N ALA A 268 -7.67 -27.66 14.76
CA ALA A 268 -8.37 -26.77 13.85
C ALA A 268 -7.60 -26.59 12.55
N THR A 269 -8.30 -26.24 11.48
CA THR A 269 -7.70 -25.76 10.24
C THR A 269 -7.88 -24.25 10.15
N LEU A 270 -6.85 -23.56 9.67
CA LEU A 270 -6.87 -22.15 9.35
C LEU A 270 -6.56 -21.99 7.86
N ASP A 271 -7.58 -21.70 7.08
CA ASP A 271 -7.44 -21.34 5.67
C ASP A 271 -7.19 -19.84 5.55
N ILE A 272 -6.19 -19.46 4.76
CA ILE A 272 -5.75 -18.08 4.56
C ILE A 272 -5.77 -17.81 3.06
N SER A 273 -6.36 -16.69 2.67
CA SER A 273 -6.35 -16.20 1.29
C SER A 273 -6.30 -14.69 1.25
N GLY A 274 -5.65 -14.11 0.25
CA GLY A 274 -5.63 -12.66 0.05
C GLY A 274 -4.83 -12.20 -1.16
N ARG A 275 -4.78 -10.87 -1.32
CA ARG A 275 -4.18 -10.22 -2.48
C ARG A 275 -2.65 -10.12 -2.38
N ASP A 276 -2.15 -9.99 -1.16
CA ASP A 276 -0.73 -9.68 -0.89
C ASP A 276 0.06 -10.88 -0.34
N GLN A 277 -0.63 -12.00 -0.07
CA GLN A 277 -0.05 -13.22 0.49
C GLN A 277 -0.48 -14.47 -0.28
N GLN A 278 0.36 -15.50 -0.26
CA GLN A 278 0.03 -16.79 -0.84
C GLN A 278 -1.12 -17.45 -0.07
N ASP A 279 -2.05 -18.07 -0.82
CA ASP A 279 -3.08 -18.94 -0.22
C ASP A 279 -2.41 -20.08 0.56
N GLN A 280 -2.84 -20.26 1.81
CA GLN A 280 -2.25 -21.20 2.75
C GLN A 280 -3.33 -21.93 3.53
N ARG A 281 -3.02 -23.17 3.91
CA ARG A 281 -3.78 -23.96 4.88
C ARG A 281 -2.86 -24.39 6.01
N LEU A 282 -3.17 -23.94 7.22
CA LEU A 282 -2.43 -24.28 8.43
C LEU A 282 -3.24 -25.26 9.28
N TYR A 283 -2.56 -26.25 9.84
CA TYR A 283 -3.13 -27.19 10.81
C TYR A 283 -2.66 -26.76 12.19
N LEU A 284 -3.62 -26.38 13.02
CA LEU A 284 -3.38 -25.82 14.35
C LEU A 284 -3.85 -26.78 15.43
N LYS A 285 -3.13 -26.83 16.54
CA LYS A 285 -3.53 -27.49 17.77
C LYS A 285 -3.59 -26.48 18.90
N ARG A 286 -4.66 -26.55 19.67
CA ARG A 286 -4.84 -25.70 20.84
C ARG A 286 -4.15 -26.33 22.04
N ASP A 287 -3.27 -25.56 22.67
CA ASP A 287 -2.69 -25.90 23.96
C ASP A 287 -3.75 -25.76 25.07
N GLU A 288 -3.93 -26.79 25.92
CA GLU A 288 -4.99 -26.78 26.94
C GLU A 288 -4.62 -25.96 28.19
N GLU A 289 -3.33 -25.77 28.46
CA GLU A 289 -2.85 -25.06 29.64
C GLU A 289 -2.90 -23.55 29.39
N ARG A 290 -2.16 -23.09 28.37
CA ARG A 290 -2.01 -21.70 27.95
C ARG A 290 -3.15 -21.22 27.05
N LEU A 291 -3.93 -22.11 26.44
CA LEU A 291 -5.03 -21.75 25.53
C LEU A 291 -4.59 -21.03 24.25
N VAL A 292 -3.30 -21.12 23.89
CA VAL A 292 -2.74 -20.62 22.63
C VAL A 292 -2.91 -21.64 21.52
N TRP A 293 -2.82 -21.17 20.28
CA TRP A 293 -2.79 -22.01 19.09
C TRP A 293 -1.35 -22.25 18.66
N GLU A 294 -0.99 -23.51 18.49
CA GLU A 294 0.30 -23.98 17.99
C GLU A 294 0.14 -24.48 16.57
N LEU A 295 1.13 -24.21 15.72
CA LEU A 295 1.18 -24.74 14.37
C LEU A 295 1.74 -26.17 14.40
N GLU A 296 0.95 -27.14 13.96
CA GLU A 296 1.42 -28.53 13.81
C GLU A 296 2.07 -28.75 12.45
N ARG A 297 1.43 -28.27 11.37
CA ARG A 297 1.96 -28.38 10.01
C ARG A 297 1.31 -27.39 9.06
N ARG A 298 1.99 -27.15 7.93
CA ARG A 298 1.49 -26.39 6.78
C ARG A 298 1.13 -27.36 5.66
N GLU A 299 0.06 -27.10 4.92
CA GLU A 299 -0.27 -27.88 3.72
C GLU A 299 0.77 -27.65 2.62
N THR A 300 1.18 -26.40 2.45
CA THR A 300 2.14 -25.96 1.42
C THR A 300 3.20 -25.08 2.07
N GLU A 301 4.45 -25.21 1.63
CA GLU A 301 5.52 -24.29 2.02
C GLU A 301 5.31 -22.90 1.39
N LEU A 302 5.75 -21.87 2.11
CA LEU A 302 5.75 -20.51 1.61
C LEU A 302 6.74 -20.39 0.46
N ARG A 303 6.29 -19.81 -0.65
CA ARG A 303 7.20 -19.41 -1.72
C ARG A 303 8.07 -18.25 -1.23
N GLN A 304 9.36 -18.50 -1.10
CA GLN A 304 10.34 -17.43 -0.89
C GLN A 304 10.67 -16.77 -2.24
N GLU A 305 10.61 -15.44 -2.32
CA GLU A 305 11.15 -14.74 -3.47
C GLU A 305 12.68 -14.92 -3.50
N PRO A 306 13.28 -15.14 -4.68
CA PRO A 306 14.74 -15.17 -4.78
C PRO A 306 15.32 -13.81 -4.38
N PRO A 307 16.55 -13.77 -3.85
CA PRO A 307 17.26 -12.52 -3.60
C PRO A 307 17.33 -11.66 -4.86
N ASP A 308 17.27 -10.34 -4.70
CA ASP A 308 17.38 -9.39 -5.81
C ASP A 308 18.83 -8.87 -5.89
N PRO A 309 19.64 -9.28 -6.90
CA PRO A 309 21.05 -8.91 -6.99
C PRO A 309 21.27 -7.39 -7.07
N VAL A 310 20.28 -6.64 -7.57
CA VAL A 310 20.38 -5.17 -7.65
C VAL A 310 20.24 -4.56 -6.26
N LEU A 311 19.32 -5.07 -5.44
CA LEU A 311 19.15 -4.56 -4.07
C LEU A 311 20.34 -4.94 -3.19
N GLU A 312 20.87 -6.15 -3.35
CA GLU A 312 22.10 -6.59 -2.67
C GLU A 312 23.29 -5.70 -3.05
N ALA A 313 23.45 -5.37 -4.34
CA ALA A 313 24.51 -4.47 -4.78
C ALA A 313 24.35 -3.06 -4.17
N VAL A 314 23.11 -2.55 -4.08
CA VAL A 314 22.82 -1.27 -3.42
C VAL A 314 23.15 -1.32 -1.93
N ALA A 315 22.81 -2.42 -1.25
CA ALA A 315 23.14 -2.63 0.15
C ALA A 315 24.64 -2.77 0.40
N ALA A 316 25.40 -3.33 -0.54
CA ALA A 316 26.85 -3.36 -0.47
C ALA A 316 27.50 -1.98 -0.69
N LEU A 317 26.83 -1.07 -1.41
CA LEU A 317 27.31 0.29 -1.67
C LEU A 317 27.08 1.23 -0.47
N VAL A 318 25.93 1.10 0.20
CA VAL A 318 25.49 1.97 1.30
C VAL A 318 25.65 1.22 2.62
N THR A 319 26.66 1.62 3.41
CA THR A 319 27.13 0.90 4.61
C THR A 319 27.22 1.86 5.80
N ALA A 320 27.50 1.35 7.00
CA ALA A 320 27.68 2.22 8.17
C ALA A 320 28.83 3.22 7.99
N GLU A 321 29.89 2.86 7.24
CA GLU A 321 31.02 3.73 6.92
C GLU A 321 30.69 4.74 5.80
N ARG A 322 29.70 4.42 4.96
CA ARG A 322 29.21 5.26 3.86
C ARG A 322 27.68 5.24 3.84
N PRO A 323 27.04 5.95 4.79
CA PRO A 323 25.60 5.83 5.01
C PRO A 323 24.77 6.60 3.97
N GLU A 324 25.39 7.38 3.10
CA GLU A 324 24.67 8.14 2.08
C GLU A 324 25.37 8.03 0.73
N TRP A 325 24.58 7.86 -0.34
CA TRP A 325 25.03 7.96 -1.72
C TRP A 325 24.11 8.90 -2.50
N ARG A 326 24.69 9.73 -3.37
CA ARG A 326 23.96 10.64 -4.27
C ARG A 326 24.59 10.65 -5.66
N GLY A 327 23.73 10.73 -6.68
CA GLY A 327 24.16 10.88 -8.06
C GLY A 327 23.02 10.63 -9.05
N THR A 328 23.37 10.56 -10.32
CA THR A 328 22.49 10.18 -11.42
C THR A 328 22.35 8.66 -11.52
N ALA A 329 21.32 8.18 -12.20
CA ALA A 329 21.16 6.74 -12.46
C ALA A 329 22.35 6.13 -13.22
N THR A 330 23.02 6.91 -14.08
CA THR A 330 24.22 6.48 -14.82
C THR A 330 25.41 6.26 -13.89
N GLU A 331 25.64 7.20 -12.97
CA GLU A 331 26.69 7.07 -11.95
C GLU A 331 26.40 5.91 -11.00
N LEU A 332 25.12 5.67 -10.66
CA LEU A 332 24.75 4.53 -9.83
C LEU A 332 25.02 3.20 -10.52
N VAL A 333 24.63 3.03 -11.79
CA VAL A 333 24.94 1.81 -12.57
C VAL A 333 26.45 1.54 -12.56
N ALA A 334 27.26 2.57 -12.80
CA ALA A 334 28.71 2.45 -12.80
C ALA A 334 29.27 2.08 -11.40
N ALA A 335 28.75 2.69 -10.33
CA ALA A 335 29.15 2.41 -8.96
C ALA A 335 28.80 0.98 -8.51
N LEU A 336 27.65 0.47 -8.97
CA LEU A 336 27.19 -0.89 -8.68
C LEU A 336 27.83 -1.95 -9.58
N GLY A 337 28.52 -1.56 -10.66
CA GLY A 337 29.13 -2.49 -11.62
C GLY A 337 28.10 -3.35 -12.38
N LEU A 338 26.88 -2.85 -12.56
CA LEU A 338 25.78 -3.60 -13.19
C LEU A 338 25.76 -3.39 -14.70
N ASP A 339 25.53 -4.47 -15.46
CA ASP A 339 25.25 -4.39 -16.90
C ASP A 339 23.75 -4.17 -17.15
N MET A 340 23.29 -2.93 -16.94
CA MET A 340 21.90 -2.55 -17.20
C MET A 340 21.73 -1.07 -17.58
N LYS A 341 20.62 -0.73 -18.24
CA LYS A 341 20.33 0.65 -18.61
C LYS A 341 19.99 1.50 -17.36
N PRO A 342 20.49 2.75 -17.26
CA PRO A 342 20.21 3.65 -16.12
C PRO A 342 18.72 3.83 -15.82
N ASN A 343 17.87 4.01 -16.84
CA ASN A 343 16.43 4.14 -16.64
C ASN A 343 15.79 2.85 -16.09
N ALA A 344 16.28 1.67 -16.49
CA ALA A 344 15.80 0.40 -15.97
C ALA A 344 16.16 0.22 -14.49
N LEU A 345 17.36 0.68 -14.09
CA LEU A 345 17.75 0.69 -12.68
C LEU A 345 16.83 1.62 -11.88
N ALA A 346 16.64 2.85 -12.33
CA ALA A 346 15.78 3.82 -11.65
C ALA A 346 14.33 3.31 -11.50
N MET A 347 13.74 2.73 -12.56
CA MET A 347 12.40 2.12 -12.48
C MET A 347 12.36 0.94 -11.51
N ARG A 348 13.38 0.06 -11.51
CA ARG A 348 13.45 -1.06 -10.57
C ARG A 348 13.52 -0.58 -9.12
N LEU A 349 14.33 0.46 -8.85
CA LEU A 349 14.44 1.08 -7.54
C LEU A 349 13.14 1.79 -7.13
N ASN A 350 12.43 2.44 -8.05
CA ASN A 350 11.11 3.03 -7.76
C ASN A 350 10.10 1.96 -7.29
N VAL A 351 10.03 0.82 -8.00
CA VAL A 351 9.11 -0.29 -7.69
C VAL A 351 9.50 -1.00 -6.39
N ARG A 352 10.81 -1.16 -6.13
CA ARG A 352 11.34 -1.92 -4.99
C ARG A 352 11.83 -1.02 -3.84
N ALA A 353 11.51 0.27 -3.85
CA ALA A 353 11.95 1.24 -2.84
C ALA A 353 11.57 0.79 -1.42
N TRP A 354 10.36 0.27 -1.27
CA TRP A 354 9.90 -0.25 0.02
C TRP A 354 10.71 -1.44 0.50
N ARG A 355 11.12 -2.33 -0.42
CA ARG A 355 11.87 -3.54 -0.11
C ARG A 355 13.30 -3.18 0.29
N LEU A 356 13.88 -2.15 -0.32
CA LEU A 356 15.14 -1.55 0.13
C LEU A 356 15.07 -0.98 1.54
N SER A 357 14.02 -0.22 1.84
CA SER A 357 13.82 0.34 3.17
C SER A 357 13.55 -0.75 4.21
N TYR A 358 12.79 -1.79 3.84
CA TYR A 358 12.40 -2.86 4.75
C TYR A 358 13.53 -3.87 5.01
N GLU A 359 14.13 -4.46 3.97
CA GLU A 359 15.10 -5.55 4.10
C GLU A 359 16.52 -5.05 4.37
N TYR A 360 16.87 -3.85 3.88
CA TYR A 360 18.24 -3.34 3.92
C TYR A 360 18.36 -2.03 4.70
N HIS A 361 17.27 -1.50 5.24
CA HIS A 361 17.23 -0.20 5.93
C HIS A 361 17.77 0.95 5.08
N ILE A 362 17.57 0.90 3.76
CA ILE A 362 18.02 1.94 2.83
C ILE A 362 16.81 2.69 2.28
N HIS A 363 16.70 3.97 2.63
CA HIS A 363 15.72 4.88 2.06
C HIS A 363 16.16 5.38 0.68
N TYR A 364 15.29 5.22 -0.30
CA TYR A 364 15.50 5.62 -1.68
C TYR A 364 14.62 6.82 -2.05
N GLU A 365 15.26 7.87 -2.57
CA GLU A 365 14.57 9.06 -3.07
C GLU A 365 14.98 9.34 -4.52
N SER A 366 13.99 9.71 -5.33
CA SER A 366 14.19 10.09 -6.72
C SER A 366 13.58 11.47 -6.96
N ALA A 367 14.41 12.45 -7.29
CA ALA A 367 13.98 13.83 -7.53
C ALA A 367 14.40 14.32 -8.91
N ARG A 368 13.54 15.10 -9.56
CA ARG A 368 13.87 15.76 -10.83
C ARG A 368 14.61 17.07 -10.51
N THR A 369 15.80 17.24 -11.08
CA THR A 369 16.62 18.44 -10.96
C THR A 369 16.84 19.06 -12.35
N HIS A 370 17.36 20.29 -12.40
CA HIS A 370 17.72 20.95 -13.66
C HIS A 370 18.75 20.17 -14.51
N ALA A 371 19.59 19.35 -13.87
CA ALA A 371 20.61 18.52 -14.53
C ALA A 371 20.12 17.09 -14.88
N GLY A 372 18.85 16.77 -14.58
CA GLY A 372 18.29 15.42 -14.75
C GLY A 372 17.77 14.84 -13.44
N ARG A 373 17.51 13.53 -13.42
CA ARG A 373 16.96 12.83 -12.25
C ARG A 373 18.09 12.46 -11.28
N SER A 374 18.02 12.99 -10.06
CA SER A 374 18.94 12.67 -8.97
C SER A 374 18.36 11.54 -8.13
N ILE A 375 19.21 10.59 -7.76
CA ILE A 375 18.92 9.52 -6.82
C ILE A 375 19.67 9.83 -5.53
N LYS A 376 19.00 9.61 -4.40
CA LYS A 376 19.60 9.59 -3.07
C LYS A 376 19.30 8.24 -2.42
N LEU A 377 20.32 7.63 -1.82
CA LEU A 377 20.20 6.45 -0.98
C LEU A 377 20.73 6.82 0.40
N THR A 378 19.99 6.50 1.46
CA THR A 378 20.38 6.80 2.85
C THR A 378 20.17 5.56 3.70
N LEU A 379 21.19 5.15 4.46
CA LEU A 379 21.04 4.14 5.50
C LEU A 379 20.27 4.74 6.68
N GLU A 380 19.18 4.10 7.05
CA GLU A 380 18.37 4.42 8.22
C GLU A 380 18.70 3.45 9.35
N GLU A 381 18.46 3.87 10.59
CA GLU A 381 18.48 2.94 11.71
C GLU A 381 17.30 1.95 11.59
N PRO A 382 17.47 0.67 11.96
CA PRO A 382 16.38 -0.28 11.96
C PRO A 382 15.18 0.26 12.74
N GLN A 383 14.03 0.44 12.10
CA GLN A 383 12.79 0.78 12.79
C GLN A 383 12.37 -0.42 13.64
N ALA A 384 12.43 -0.27 14.97
CA ALA A 384 11.96 -1.25 15.94
C ALA A 384 10.49 -1.67 15.71
#